data_AF-A0A809REF4-F1
#
_entry.id   AF-A0A809REF4-F1
#
_cell.length_a   1.000
_cell.length_b   1.000
_cell.length_c   1.000
_cell.angle_alpha   90.00
_cell.angle_beta   90.00
_cell.angle_gamma   90.00
#
_symmetry.space_group_name_H-M   'P 1'
#
loop_
_entity.id
_entity.type
_entity.pdbx_description
1 polymer ?
#
loop_
_entity_poly.entity_id
_entity_poly.type
_entity_poly.pdbx_seq_one_letter_code
_entity_poly.pdbx_strand_id
1 'polypeptide(L)'
;MLIVDDRFAIVGSANINDRSLLGTRDSELAVLVMDSEVDSVNLCGDNKLRPTRGHARQLRMAVWNKLFGITAGGVRAATELKDAVESPGAKASWEAIQKRAKQNTALYEAAFDFIPRNKCPYYPVDGSEPSSSSIWPRWNRDPKINKQVAAMPFEASFWISSQFNATAAAKLNEVKGFITLLPIEWTKGENNNLGYPTALVAKVEPTANPLQTASEMAQEDIKLTPTAEEKA
;
A
#
# COMPACT_ATOMS: atom_id res chain seq x y z
N MET A 1 -10.00 10.17 3.73
CA MET A 1 -10.51 10.41 5.11
C MET A 1 -9.33 10.60 6.04
N LEU A 2 -9.37 11.60 6.91
CA LEU A 2 -8.37 11.88 7.95
C LEU A 2 -9.09 12.09 9.28
N ILE A 3 -8.58 11.52 10.37
CA ILE A 3 -9.08 11.77 11.73
C ILE A 3 -7.90 12.19 12.59
N VAL A 4 -8.04 13.29 13.33
CA VAL A 4 -6.98 13.87 14.17
C VAL A 4 -7.50 14.01 15.60
N ASP A 5 -6.76 13.42 16.55
CA ASP A 5 -6.98 13.48 18.01
C ASP A 5 -8.39 13.13 18.49
N ASP A 6 -9.17 12.37 17.71
CA ASP A 6 -10.61 12.18 17.94
C ASP A 6 -11.37 13.52 18.07
N ARG A 7 -10.89 14.59 17.41
CA ARG A 7 -11.48 15.93 17.42
C ARG A 7 -11.94 16.41 16.04
N PHE A 8 -11.17 16.09 15.01
CA PHE A 8 -11.41 16.57 13.66
C PHE A 8 -11.51 15.37 12.72
N ALA A 9 -12.51 15.36 11.86
CA ALA A 9 -12.60 14.39 10.77
C ALA A 9 -12.72 15.15 9.43
N ILE A 10 -11.85 14.82 8.48
CA ILE A 10 -11.96 15.29 7.10
C ILE A 10 -12.44 14.13 6.24
N VAL A 11 -13.57 14.33 5.57
CA VAL A 11 -14.18 13.35 4.66
C VAL A 11 -14.35 14.01 3.30
N GLY A 12 -13.98 13.33 2.23
CA GLY A 12 -14.01 13.90 0.89
C GLY A 12 -13.48 12.95 -0.17
N SER A 13 -13.45 13.43 -1.41
CA SER A 13 -12.94 12.71 -2.58
C SER A 13 -11.43 12.85 -2.76
N ALA A 14 -10.83 13.90 -2.18
CA ALA A 14 -9.41 14.20 -2.32
C ALA A 14 -8.50 13.09 -1.77
N ASN A 15 -7.65 12.56 -2.65
CA ASN A 15 -6.55 11.66 -2.28
C ASN A 15 -5.34 12.45 -1.76
N ILE A 16 -4.44 11.78 -1.04
CA ILE A 16 -3.15 12.37 -0.64
C ILE A 16 -2.18 12.27 -1.82
N ASN A 17 -2.32 13.16 -2.80
CA ASN A 17 -1.41 13.32 -3.93
C ASN A 17 -1.59 14.70 -4.58
N ASP A 18 -0.63 15.11 -5.41
CA ASP A 18 -0.66 16.39 -6.12
C ASP A 18 -1.86 16.55 -7.07
N ARG A 19 -2.39 15.44 -7.59
CA ARG A 19 -3.54 15.46 -8.49
C ARG A 19 -4.80 15.97 -7.80
N SER A 20 -5.02 15.60 -6.54
CA SER A 20 -6.15 16.04 -5.75
C SER A 20 -5.87 17.30 -4.93
N LEU A 21 -4.63 17.53 -4.47
CA LEU A 21 -4.32 18.58 -3.48
C LEU A 21 -3.85 19.93 -4.06
N LEU A 22 -3.38 19.97 -5.32
CA LEU A 22 -2.91 21.23 -5.93
C LEU A 22 -4.05 22.16 -6.36
N GLY A 23 -5.28 21.66 -6.51
CA GLY A 23 -6.45 22.42 -6.95
C GLY A 23 -6.45 22.84 -8.43
N THR A 24 -5.33 22.71 -9.14
CA THR A 24 -5.22 23.01 -10.58
C THR A 24 -5.47 21.81 -11.49
N ARG A 25 -5.63 20.62 -10.91
CA ARG A 25 -5.80 19.35 -11.63
C ARG A 25 -7.23 18.84 -11.49
N ASP A 26 -7.47 17.85 -10.64
CA ASP A 26 -8.81 17.29 -10.46
C ASP A 26 -9.67 18.18 -9.56
N SER A 27 -10.96 18.27 -9.86
CA SER A 27 -11.93 18.94 -8.99
C SER A 27 -12.30 18.02 -7.82
N GLU A 28 -12.06 18.47 -6.60
CA GLU A 28 -12.27 17.69 -5.38
C GLU A 28 -13.20 18.42 -4.40
N LEU A 29 -13.93 17.65 -3.59
CA LEU A 29 -14.73 18.18 -2.49
C LEU A 29 -14.33 17.48 -1.18
N ALA A 30 -14.18 18.27 -0.11
CA ALA A 30 -13.97 17.76 1.22
C ALA A 30 -14.72 18.59 2.26
N VAL A 31 -15.17 17.94 3.33
CA VAL A 31 -15.82 18.56 4.49
C VAL A 31 -14.99 18.31 5.74
N LEU A 32 -14.80 19.36 6.54
CA LEU A 32 -14.28 19.25 7.90
C LEU A 32 -15.45 19.11 8.86
N VAL A 33 -15.53 17.97 9.53
CA VAL A 33 -16.51 17.69 10.56
C VAL A 33 -15.89 17.91 11.93
N MET A 34 -16.53 18.76 12.73
CA MET A 34 -16.04 19.20 14.02
C MET A 34 -17.20 19.56 14.95
N ASP A 35 -17.58 18.66 15.85
CA ASP A 35 -18.73 18.89 16.76
C ASP A 35 -18.43 19.96 17.80
N SER A 36 -19.41 20.77 18.19
CA SER A 36 -19.23 21.80 19.21
C SER A 36 -18.97 21.23 20.62
N GLU A 37 -19.54 20.05 20.92
CA GLU A 37 -19.40 19.40 22.22
C GLU A 37 -18.01 18.78 22.40
N VAL A 38 -17.42 18.99 23.57
CA VAL A 38 -16.07 18.50 23.90
C VAL A 38 -16.14 17.57 25.10
N ASP A 39 -15.71 16.34 24.89
CA ASP A 39 -15.53 15.32 25.92
C ASP A 39 -14.05 15.23 26.33
N SER A 40 -13.78 14.55 27.43
CA SER A 40 -12.42 14.31 27.94
C SER A 40 -12.17 12.82 28.15
N VAL A 41 -11.21 12.24 27.42
CA VAL A 41 -10.95 10.78 27.38
C VAL A 41 -9.45 10.50 27.49
N ASN A 42 -9.09 9.40 28.15
CA ASN A 42 -7.71 8.91 28.18
C ASN A 42 -7.39 8.12 26.89
N LEU A 43 -6.90 8.80 25.86
CA LEU A 43 -6.55 8.19 24.57
C LEU A 43 -5.20 7.44 24.56
N CYS A 44 -4.30 7.74 25.51
CA CYS A 44 -2.92 7.23 25.48
C CYS A 44 -2.63 6.17 26.56
N GLY A 45 -3.62 5.78 27.36
CA GLY A 45 -3.43 4.81 28.44
C GLY A 45 -2.56 5.32 29.60
N ASP A 46 -2.35 6.64 29.70
CA ASP A 46 -1.45 7.28 30.67
C ASP A 46 -2.19 8.00 31.81
N ASN A 47 -3.48 7.69 31.98
CA ASN A 47 -4.41 8.33 32.91
C ASN A 47 -4.57 9.85 32.71
N LYS A 48 -4.10 10.40 31.58
CA LYS A 48 -4.29 11.81 31.23
C LYS A 48 -5.47 11.96 30.28
N LEU A 49 -6.46 12.73 30.71
CA LEU A 49 -7.61 13.06 29.88
C LEU A 49 -7.21 14.08 28.81
N ARG A 50 -7.66 13.84 27.58
CA ARG A 50 -7.46 14.71 26.41
C ARG A 50 -8.80 15.10 25.83
N PRO A 51 -8.93 16.33 25.29
CA PRO A 51 -10.17 16.78 24.68
C PRO A 51 -10.46 15.97 23.42
N THR A 52 -11.69 15.49 23.29
CA THR A 52 -12.20 14.75 22.12
C THR A 52 -13.56 15.32 21.71
N ARG A 53 -14.04 14.96 20.52
CA ARG A 53 -15.35 15.35 19.99
C ARG A 53 -16.09 14.10 19.52
N GLY A 54 -17.40 14.06 19.75
CA GLY A 54 -18.23 12.86 19.60
C GLY A 54 -18.09 12.19 18.23
N HIS A 55 -18.32 12.93 17.15
CA HIS A 55 -18.36 12.43 15.79
C HIS A 55 -17.01 11.86 15.34
N ALA A 56 -15.92 12.61 15.53
CA ALA A 56 -14.59 12.15 15.14
C ALA A 56 -14.19 10.88 15.90
N ARG A 57 -14.46 10.84 17.21
CA ARG A 57 -14.24 9.66 18.06
C ARG A 57 -15.07 8.46 17.58
N GLN A 58 -16.38 8.63 17.43
CA GLN A 58 -17.29 7.57 17.01
C GLN A 58 -16.94 7.03 15.62
N LEU A 59 -16.57 7.91 14.68
CA LEU A 59 -16.13 7.52 13.35
C LEU A 59 -14.87 6.65 13.42
N ARG A 60 -13.85 7.05 14.19
CA ARG A 60 -12.64 6.24 14.37
C ARG A 60 -12.95 4.91 15.04
N MET A 61 -13.77 4.89 16.10
CA MET A 61 -14.23 3.67 16.76
C MET A 61 -14.91 2.73 15.77
N ALA A 62 -15.84 3.23 14.96
CA ALA A 62 -16.57 2.45 13.97
C ALA A 62 -15.63 1.86 12.91
N VAL A 63 -14.68 2.65 12.39
CA VAL A 63 -13.67 2.20 11.43
C VAL A 63 -12.80 1.11 12.02
N TRP A 64 -12.29 1.30 13.25
CA TRP A 64 -11.42 0.32 13.90
C TRP A 64 -12.17 -0.96 14.25
N ASN A 65 -13.40 -0.87 14.75
CA ASN A 65 -14.24 -2.04 14.98
C ASN A 65 -14.47 -2.83 13.69
N LYS A 66 -14.72 -2.15 12.56
CA LYS A 66 -14.84 -2.80 11.24
C LYS A 66 -13.52 -3.47 10.83
N LEU A 67 -12.39 -2.77 10.90
CA LEU A 67 -11.07 -3.30 10.53
C LEU A 67 -10.65 -4.49 11.40
N PHE A 68 -11.02 -4.50 12.67
CA PHE A 68 -10.70 -5.59 13.60
C PHE A 68 -11.76 -6.70 13.60
N GLY A 69 -12.84 -6.54 12.83
CA GLY A 69 -13.96 -7.49 12.79
C GLY A 69 -14.77 -7.55 14.09
N ILE A 70 -14.66 -6.54 14.96
CA ILE A 70 -15.36 -6.42 16.25
C ILE A 70 -16.72 -5.76 16.00
N THR A 71 -17.57 -6.42 15.21
CA THR A 71 -18.93 -5.99 14.92
C THR A 71 -19.93 -7.09 15.30
N ALA A 72 -21.20 -6.74 15.49
CA ALA A 72 -22.24 -7.75 15.69
C ALA A 72 -22.25 -8.74 14.52
N GLY A 73 -22.19 -10.04 14.82
CA GLY A 73 -22.10 -11.10 13.81
C GLY A 73 -20.75 -11.20 13.07
N GLY A 74 -19.71 -10.51 13.53
CA GLY A 74 -18.37 -10.57 12.95
C GLY A 74 -17.76 -11.98 13.01
N VAL A 75 -17.29 -12.47 11.87
CA VAL A 75 -16.58 -13.75 11.78
C VAL A 75 -15.09 -13.50 12.06
N ARG A 76 -14.53 -14.21 13.05
CA ARG A 76 -13.11 -14.12 13.47
C ARG A 76 -12.70 -12.71 13.92
N ALA A 77 -13.42 -12.17 14.90
CA ALA A 77 -13.07 -10.88 15.51
C ALA A 77 -11.68 -10.92 16.20
N ALA A 78 -10.86 -9.89 15.99
CA ALA A 78 -9.61 -9.67 16.72
C ALA A 78 -9.91 -9.01 18.09
N THR A 79 -10.57 -9.76 18.97
CA THR A 79 -11.07 -9.26 20.27
C THR A 79 -9.98 -8.72 21.18
N GLU A 80 -8.73 -9.18 21.02
CA GLU A 80 -7.58 -8.65 21.75
C GLU A 80 -7.23 -7.19 21.39
N LEU A 81 -7.83 -6.63 20.33
CA LEU A 81 -7.65 -5.23 19.92
C LEU A 81 -8.73 -4.29 20.47
N LYS A 82 -9.65 -4.75 21.33
CA LYS A 82 -10.69 -3.90 21.92
C LYS A 82 -10.10 -2.71 22.67
N ASP A 83 -9.04 -2.92 23.45
CA ASP A 83 -8.36 -1.85 24.18
C ASP A 83 -7.71 -0.83 23.24
N ALA A 84 -7.23 -1.29 22.08
CA ALA A 84 -6.71 -0.40 21.04
C ALA A 84 -7.80 0.52 20.51
N VAL A 85 -9.05 0.05 20.39
CA VAL A 85 -10.18 0.89 20.00
C VAL A 85 -10.40 2.02 21.00
N GLU A 86 -10.24 1.81 22.31
CA GLU A 86 -10.47 2.87 23.30
C GLU A 86 -9.26 3.78 23.51
N SER A 87 -8.05 3.22 23.45
CA SER A 87 -6.79 3.92 23.73
C SER A 87 -5.84 3.87 22.53
N PRO A 88 -6.16 4.55 21.41
CA PRO A 88 -5.40 4.45 20.17
C PRO A 88 -3.94 4.95 20.29
N GLY A 89 -3.66 5.86 21.22
CA GLY A 89 -2.33 6.43 21.45
C GLY A 89 -1.46 5.63 22.43
N ALA A 90 -1.97 4.56 23.03
CA ALA A 90 -1.22 3.77 23.99
C ALA A 90 -0.19 2.87 23.28
N LYS A 91 0.98 2.68 23.90
CA LYS A 91 2.03 1.79 23.37
C LYS A 91 1.54 0.38 23.11
N ALA A 92 0.86 -0.20 24.10
CA ALA A 92 0.29 -1.54 24.00
C ALA A 92 -0.70 -1.67 22.82
N SER A 93 -1.44 -0.61 22.49
CA SER A 93 -2.41 -0.61 21.40
C SER A 93 -1.76 -0.75 20.04
N TRP A 94 -0.78 0.09 19.72
CA TRP A 94 -0.12 0.01 18.42
C TRP A 94 0.79 -1.22 18.29
N GLU A 95 1.37 -1.72 19.40
CA GLU A 95 2.10 -3.00 19.41
C GLU A 95 1.17 -4.19 19.14
N ALA A 96 -0.03 -4.20 19.73
CA ALA A 96 -1.03 -5.24 19.51
C ALA A 96 -1.53 -5.23 18.05
N ILE A 97 -1.79 -4.05 17.49
CA ILE A 97 -2.17 -3.89 16.07
C ILE A 97 -1.07 -4.43 15.16
N GLN A 98 0.19 -4.06 15.39
CA GLN A 98 1.34 -4.55 14.60
C GLN A 98 1.47 -6.07 14.69
N LYS A 99 1.32 -6.63 15.91
CA LYS A 99 1.37 -8.08 16.14
C LYS A 99 0.27 -8.81 15.35
N ARG A 100 -0.97 -8.33 15.41
CA ARG A 100 -2.10 -8.92 14.67
C ARG A 100 -1.90 -8.79 13.15
N ALA A 101 -1.49 -7.61 12.67
CA ALA A 101 -1.19 -7.39 11.27
C ALA A 101 -0.10 -8.36 10.76
N LYS A 102 0.97 -8.57 11.54
CA LYS A 102 2.05 -9.52 11.23
C LYS A 102 1.53 -10.97 11.12
N GLN A 103 0.69 -11.38 12.08
CA GLN A 103 0.10 -12.73 12.09
C GLN A 103 -0.78 -12.97 10.85
N ASN A 104 -1.68 -12.04 10.53
CA ASN A 104 -2.54 -12.15 9.36
C ASN A 104 -1.72 -12.15 8.05
N THR A 105 -0.69 -11.29 7.97
CA THR A 105 0.22 -11.24 6.81
C THR A 105 0.90 -12.58 6.59
N ALA A 106 1.44 -13.21 7.64
CA ALA A 106 2.10 -14.51 7.53
C ALA A 106 1.15 -15.62 7.04
N LEU A 107 -0.12 -15.60 7.44
CA LEU A 107 -1.13 -16.56 6.97
C LEU A 107 -1.44 -16.36 5.48
N TYR A 108 -1.66 -15.12 5.05
CA TYR A 108 -1.85 -14.81 3.63
C TYR A 108 -0.61 -15.14 2.80
N GLU A 109 0.57 -14.80 3.31
CA GLU A 109 1.82 -15.05 2.61
C GLU A 109 2.15 -16.55 2.48
N ALA A 110 1.76 -17.37 3.45
CA ALA A 110 1.90 -18.82 3.35
C ALA A 110 0.90 -19.44 2.36
N ALA A 111 -0.31 -18.88 2.26
CA ALA A 111 -1.37 -19.41 1.40
C ALA A 111 -1.20 -19.01 -0.08
N PHE A 112 -0.78 -17.77 -0.35
CA PHE A 112 -0.77 -17.18 -1.69
C PHE A 112 0.61 -16.64 -2.04
N ASP A 113 1.32 -17.32 -2.92
CA ASP A 113 2.66 -16.88 -3.36
C ASP A 113 2.63 -15.70 -4.35
N PHE A 114 1.45 -15.29 -4.81
CA PHE A 114 1.27 -14.28 -5.85
C PHE A 114 0.85 -12.87 -5.34
N ILE A 115 0.88 -12.65 -4.02
CA ILE A 115 0.49 -11.36 -3.40
C ILE A 115 1.70 -10.46 -3.12
N PRO A 116 1.52 -9.12 -3.05
CA PRO A 116 2.55 -8.20 -2.61
C PRO A 116 3.13 -8.59 -1.25
N ARG A 117 4.46 -8.60 -1.14
CA ARG A 117 5.19 -8.96 0.08
C ARG A 117 6.60 -8.40 0.09
N ASN A 118 7.26 -8.41 1.24
CA ASN A 118 8.62 -7.89 1.37
C ASN A 118 9.67 -8.80 0.70
N LYS A 119 9.58 -10.10 0.95
CA LYS A 119 10.60 -11.09 0.55
C LYS A 119 10.05 -12.10 -0.44
N CYS A 120 10.89 -12.46 -1.41
CA CYS A 120 10.59 -13.49 -2.40
C CYS A 120 10.18 -14.80 -1.68
N PRO A 121 9.08 -15.47 -2.09
CA PRO A 121 8.66 -16.74 -1.48
C PRO A 121 9.59 -17.91 -1.84
N TYR A 122 10.49 -17.72 -2.79
CA TYR A 122 11.42 -18.73 -3.28
C TYR A 122 12.80 -18.51 -2.66
N TYR A 123 13.30 -19.51 -1.93
CA TYR A 123 14.62 -19.44 -1.32
C TYR A 123 15.72 -19.63 -2.38
N PRO A 124 16.83 -18.86 -2.29
CA PRO A 124 18.01 -19.05 -3.11
C PRO A 124 18.60 -20.46 -2.96
N VAL A 125 19.21 -20.98 -4.03
CA VAL A 125 19.81 -22.33 -4.04
C VAL A 125 21.01 -22.43 -3.08
N ASP A 126 21.67 -21.31 -2.80
CA ASP A 126 22.82 -21.23 -1.90
C ASP A 126 22.46 -21.06 -0.42
N GLY A 127 21.17 -21.03 -0.07
CA GLY A 127 20.69 -20.87 1.30
C GLY A 127 20.83 -19.47 1.88
N SER A 128 21.15 -18.46 1.06
CA SER A 128 21.14 -17.06 1.47
C SER A 128 19.71 -16.55 1.73
N GLU A 129 19.61 -15.40 2.41
CA GLU A 129 18.32 -14.76 2.65
C GLU A 129 17.62 -14.38 1.34
N PRO A 130 16.30 -14.61 1.21
CA PRO A 130 15.56 -14.23 0.02
C PRO A 130 15.68 -12.74 -0.29
N SER A 131 15.83 -12.41 -1.56
CA SER A 131 15.81 -11.03 -2.03
C SER A 131 14.41 -10.40 -1.88
N SER A 132 14.34 -9.08 -2.06
CA SER A 132 13.05 -8.39 -2.08
C SER A 132 12.17 -8.86 -3.24
N SER A 133 10.88 -9.03 -2.98
CA SER A 133 9.94 -9.50 -4.00
C SER A 133 9.82 -8.52 -5.16
N SER A 134 9.65 -9.09 -6.36
CA SER A 134 9.42 -8.33 -7.58
C SER A 134 8.00 -7.79 -7.67
N ILE A 135 7.80 -6.78 -8.51
CA ILE A 135 6.48 -6.40 -9.03
C ILE A 135 5.81 -7.57 -9.76
N TRP A 136 6.60 -8.48 -10.32
CA TRP A 136 6.14 -9.75 -10.89
C TRP A 136 6.17 -10.84 -9.82
N PRO A 137 5.03 -11.17 -9.20
CA PRO A 137 5.03 -11.87 -7.92
C PRO A 137 5.61 -13.29 -7.98
N ARG A 138 5.57 -13.95 -9.15
CA ARG A 138 6.15 -15.29 -9.38
C ARG A 138 7.46 -15.27 -10.17
N TRP A 139 8.17 -14.15 -10.13
CA TRP A 139 9.51 -14.03 -10.70
C TRP A 139 10.55 -14.34 -9.62
N ASN A 140 11.36 -15.37 -9.86
CA ASN A 140 12.49 -15.66 -8.98
C ASN A 140 13.69 -14.82 -9.43
N ARG A 141 14.14 -13.91 -8.56
CA ARG A 141 15.27 -12.99 -8.79
C ARG A 141 16.63 -13.56 -8.37
N ASP A 142 16.72 -14.82 -7.97
CA ASP A 142 18.03 -15.48 -7.77
C ASP A 142 18.83 -15.39 -9.09
N PRO A 143 20.07 -14.85 -9.08
CA PRO A 143 20.86 -14.68 -10.29
C PRO A 143 21.06 -15.96 -11.11
N LYS A 144 21.00 -17.14 -10.46
CA LYS A 144 21.15 -18.45 -11.11
C LYS A 144 19.87 -18.95 -11.77
N ILE A 145 18.71 -18.45 -11.33
CA ILE A 145 17.39 -18.89 -11.80
C ILE A 145 16.77 -17.86 -12.73
N ASN A 146 16.74 -16.59 -12.29
CA ASN A 146 16.22 -15.40 -12.95
C ASN A 146 15.10 -15.65 -13.98
N LYS A 147 13.98 -16.21 -13.54
CA LYS A 147 12.85 -16.56 -14.41
C LYS A 147 11.53 -16.60 -13.67
N GLN A 148 10.45 -16.61 -14.44
CA GLN A 148 9.12 -16.98 -13.98
C GLN A 148 9.08 -18.45 -13.54
N VAL A 149 8.59 -18.71 -12.33
CA VAL A 149 8.53 -20.07 -11.76
C VAL A 149 7.14 -20.72 -11.83
N ALA A 150 6.08 -19.93 -12.00
CA ALA A 150 4.73 -20.41 -12.26
C ALA A 150 3.89 -19.34 -12.98
N ALA A 151 2.67 -19.69 -13.38
CA ALA A 151 1.78 -18.80 -14.13
C ALA A 151 1.53 -17.48 -13.37
N MET A 152 1.48 -16.36 -14.08
CA MET A 152 1.23 -15.04 -13.50
C MET A 152 -0.27 -14.72 -13.46
N PRO A 153 -0.74 -13.85 -12.54
CA PRO A 153 -2.17 -13.49 -12.46
C PRO A 153 -2.79 -12.92 -13.76
N PHE A 154 -1.97 -12.33 -14.65
CA PHE A 154 -2.42 -11.82 -15.95
C PHE A 154 -2.46 -12.89 -17.06
N GLU A 155 -1.97 -14.10 -16.81
CA GLU A 155 -1.99 -15.20 -17.78
C GLU A 155 -3.27 -16.03 -17.61
N ALA A 156 -3.88 -16.46 -18.72
CA ALA A 156 -5.09 -17.30 -18.67
C ALA A 156 -4.85 -18.62 -17.93
N SER A 157 -3.65 -19.20 -18.05
CA SER A 157 -3.24 -20.44 -17.39
C SER A 157 -3.30 -20.38 -15.87
N PHE A 158 -3.14 -19.20 -15.27
CA PHE A 158 -3.26 -18.99 -13.83
C PHE A 158 -4.66 -19.33 -13.32
N TRP A 159 -5.69 -19.06 -14.12
CA TRP A 159 -7.09 -19.22 -13.71
C TRP A 159 -7.67 -20.61 -13.97
N ILE A 160 -6.90 -21.50 -14.62
CA ILE A 160 -7.34 -22.86 -14.94
C ILE A 160 -7.31 -23.77 -13.70
N SER A 161 -6.43 -23.49 -12.74
CA SER A 161 -6.26 -24.29 -11.54
C SER A 161 -6.11 -23.44 -10.28
N SER A 162 -6.32 -24.06 -9.12
CA SER A 162 -6.14 -23.41 -7.82
C SER A 162 -4.68 -22.94 -7.63
N GLN A 163 -4.50 -21.65 -7.33
CA GLN A 163 -3.19 -21.01 -7.21
C GLN A 163 -2.70 -20.83 -5.76
N PHE A 164 -3.17 -21.65 -4.82
CA PHE A 164 -2.84 -21.52 -3.40
C PHE A 164 -2.22 -22.80 -2.84
N ASN A 165 -1.43 -22.65 -1.76
CA ASN A 165 -0.96 -23.78 -0.99
C ASN A 165 -2.11 -24.30 -0.12
N ALA A 166 -2.64 -25.50 -0.41
CA ALA A 166 -3.81 -26.04 0.28
C ALA A 166 -3.62 -26.19 1.80
N THR A 167 -2.44 -26.65 2.23
CA THR A 167 -2.11 -26.82 3.66
C THR A 167 -2.08 -25.49 4.40
N ALA A 168 -1.52 -24.45 3.78
CA ALA A 168 -1.50 -23.11 4.36
C ALA A 168 -2.86 -22.42 4.28
N ALA A 169 -3.60 -22.60 3.18
CA ALA A 169 -4.94 -22.05 2.99
C ALA A 169 -5.94 -22.59 4.03
N ALA A 170 -5.77 -23.84 4.49
CA ALA A 170 -6.56 -24.40 5.58
C ALA A 170 -6.42 -23.60 6.90
N LYS A 171 -5.29 -22.92 7.11
CA LYS A 171 -5.04 -22.08 8.29
C LYS A 171 -5.60 -20.66 8.16
N LEU A 172 -6.21 -20.31 7.03
CA LEU A 172 -6.82 -18.98 6.87
C LEU A 172 -8.00 -18.77 7.83
N ASN A 173 -8.58 -19.84 8.37
CA ASN A 173 -9.56 -19.75 9.47
C ASN A 173 -8.99 -19.10 10.75
N GLU A 174 -7.66 -19.03 10.92
CA GLU A 174 -6.99 -18.37 12.04
C GLU A 174 -6.86 -16.84 11.87
N VAL A 175 -7.08 -16.32 10.65
CA VAL A 175 -7.04 -14.87 10.36
C VAL A 175 -8.11 -14.17 11.21
N LYS A 176 -7.73 -13.11 11.93
CA LYS A 176 -8.68 -12.32 12.72
C LYS A 176 -8.72 -10.87 12.26
N GLY A 177 -9.93 -10.32 12.10
CA GLY A 177 -10.11 -9.01 11.48
C GLY A 177 -9.55 -8.97 10.05
N PHE A 178 -9.20 -7.77 9.59
CA PHE A 178 -8.80 -7.53 8.20
C PHE A 178 -7.46 -6.80 8.06
N ILE A 179 -6.79 -6.47 9.16
CA ILE A 179 -5.50 -5.76 9.12
C ILE A 179 -4.35 -6.68 8.70
N THR A 180 -3.50 -6.20 7.80
CA THR A 180 -2.23 -6.81 7.38
C THR A 180 -1.14 -5.74 7.37
N LEU A 181 0.12 -6.17 7.32
CA LEU A 181 1.24 -5.25 7.13
C LEU A 181 1.24 -4.74 5.69
N LEU A 182 1.64 -3.49 5.52
CA LEU A 182 2.02 -2.97 4.21
C LEU A 182 3.46 -3.43 3.92
N PRO A 183 3.73 -4.13 2.80
CA PRO A 183 5.07 -4.61 2.49
C PRO A 183 5.95 -3.48 1.95
N ILE A 184 6.63 -2.76 2.85
CA ILE A 184 7.48 -1.60 2.53
C ILE A 184 8.79 -1.93 1.78
N GLU A 185 9.21 -3.19 1.76
CA GLU A 185 10.37 -3.66 0.99
C GLU A 185 10.00 -4.29 -0.36
N TRP A 186 8.70 -4.34 -0.68
CA TRP A 186 8.25 -4.84 -1.98
C TRP A 186 8.84 -3.99 -3.09
N THR A 187 9.33 -4.61 -4.16
CA THR A 187 9.98 -3.98 -5.33
C THR A 187 11.28 -3.23 -5.03
N LYS A 188 11.86 -3.41 -3.83
CA LYS A 188 13.15 -2.77 -3.50
C LYS A 188 14.23 -3.16 -4.51
N GLY A 189 14.88 -2.15 -5.08
CA GLY A 189 15.89 -2.31 -6.12
C GLY A 189 15.32 -2.54 -7.53
N GLU A 190 14.01 -2.35 -7.74
CA GLU A 190 13.40 -2.31 -9.07
C GLU A 190 13.07 -0.87 -9.47
N ASN A 191 13.19 -0.57 -10.76
CA ASN A 191 12.68 0.68 -11.30
C ASN A 191 11.23 0.49 -11.73
N ASN A 192 10.30 0.88 -10.86
CA ASN A 192 8.86 0.82 -11.16
C ASN A 192 8.37 1.99 -12.02
N ASN A 193 9.27 2.88 -12.47
CA ASN A 193 8.91 3.86 -13.48
C ASN A 193 8.76 3.13 -14.82
N LEU A 194 7.54 2.67 -15.09
CA LEU A 194 7.22 1.96 -16.31
C LEU A 194 7.27 2.84 -17.56
N GLY A 195 7.67 4.12 -17.46
CA GLY A 195 7.75 5.06 -18.58
C GLY A 195 6.42 5.10 -19.30
N TYR A 196 5.48 5.93 -18.84
CA TYR A 196 4.09 5.87 -19.29
C TYR A 196 3.90 5.47 -20.76
N PRO A 197 2.97 4.56 -21.06
CA PRO A 197 2.34 4.53 -22.37
C PRO A 197 1.42 5.76 -22.44
N THR A 198 1.98 6.96 -22.54
CA THR A 198 1.22 8.20 -22.76
C THR A 198 0.34 8.06 -24.02
N ALA A 199 0.78 7.21 -24.96
CA ALA A 199 0.04 6.77 -26.14
C ALA A 199 -1.25 5.94 -25.86
N LEU A 200 -1.40 5.31 -24.68
CA LEU A 200 -2.62 4.59 -24.31
C LEU A 200 -3.66 5.52 -23.65
N VAL A 201 -3.22 6.60 -23.01
CA VAL A 201 -4.11 7.59 -22.37
C VAL A 201 -4.55 8.67 -23.36
N ALA A 202 -3.71 8.99 -24.35
CA ALA A 202 -4.07 9.81 -25.48
C ALA A 202 -4.03 8.93 -26.74
N LYS A 203 -5.19 8.52 -27.28
CA LYS A 203 -5.29 8.17 -28.70
C LYS A 203 -4.94 9.42 -29.52
N VAL A 204 -3.67 9.72 -29.65
CA VAL A 204 -3.12 10.49 -30.75
C VAL A 204 -2.45 9.42 -31.61
N GLU A 205 -3.03 9.15 -32.78
CA GLU A 205 -2.44 8.20 -33.71
C GLU A 205 -1.00 8.65 -34.02
N PRO A 206 0.01 7.82 -33.74
CA PRO A 206 1.37 8.14 -34.14
C PRO A 206 1.47 7.94 -35.64
N THR A 207 1.55 9.05 -36.37
CA THR A 207 1.98 9.03 -37.76
C THR A 207 3.46 8.60 -37.80
N ALA A 208 3.71 7.51 -38.54
CA ALA A 208 5.01 6.96 -38.97
C ALA A 208 6.01 6.47 -37.89
N ASN A 209 6.09 5.13 -37.83
CA ASN A 209 7.24 4.26 -37.48
C ASN A 209 8.20 4.69 -36.32
N PRO A 210 8.02 4.19 -35.08
CA PRO A 210 8.79 4.59 -33.90
C PRO A 210 10.18 3.94 -33.72
N LEU A 211 10.68 3.20 -34.70
CA LEU A 211 11.96 2.46 -34.57
C LEU A 211 13.17 3.16 -35.23
N GLN A 212 13.02 4.35 -35.80
CA GLN A 212 14.14 5.06 -36.45
C GLN A 212 14.65 6.31 -35.72
N THR A 213 13.91 6.92 -34.79
CA THR A 213 14.30 8.20 -34.19
C THR A 213 15.09 8.11 -32.88
N ALA A 214 15.19 6.93 -32.26
CA ALA A 214 15.89 6.78 -30.99
C ALA A 214 17.44 6.81 -31.10
N SER A 215 18.01 6.62 -32.29
CA SER A 215 19.48 6.67 -32.45
C SER A 215 20.03 8.03 -32.87
N GLU A 216 19.22 8.94 -33.40
CA GLU A 216 19.69 10.26 -33.86
C GLU A 216 19.69 11.31 -32.74
N MET A 217 18.73 11.24 -31.81
CA MET A 217 18.68 12.19 -30.68
C MET A 217 19.77 11.96 -29.61
N ALA A 218 20.48 10.84 -29.64
CA ALA A 218 21.54 10.54 -28.67
C ALA A 218 22.93 11.07 -29.09
N GLN A 219 23.07 11.63 -30.30
CA GLN A 219 24.37 12.08 -30.84
C GLN A 219 24.55 13.60 -30.94
N GLU A 220 23.51 14.43 -30.76
CA GLU A 220 23.64 15.89 -30.94
C GLU A 220 23.96 16.71 -29.67
N ASP A 221 23.83 16.15 -28.46
CA ASP A 221 24.02 16.91 -27.21
C ASP A 221 25.49 17.07 -26.74
N ILE A 222 26.49 16.88 -27.63
CA ILE A 222 27.90 17.15 -27.32
C ILE A 222 28.52 18.12 -28.33
N LYS A 223 28.03 19.37 -28.39
CA LYS A 223 28.83 20.53 -28.83
C LYS A 223 28.43 21.79 -28.04
N LEU A 224 29.00 21.94 -26.86
CA LEU A 224 29.08 23.23 -26.16
C LEU A 224 30.07 24.13 -26.90
N THR A 225 29.60 25.24 -27.46
CA THR A 225 30.44 26.36 -27.91
C THR A 225 30.10 27.58 -27.04
N PRO A 226 31.06 28.24 -26.37
CA PRO A 226 30.78 29.37 -25.50
C PRO A 226 30.52 30.65 -26.31
N THR A 227 29.41 31.34 -26.04
CA THR A 227 29.11 32.67 -26.58
C THR A 227 29.99 33.73 -25.92
N ALA A 228 30.75 34.46 -26.75
CA ALA A 228 31.49 35.64 -26.34
C ALA A 228 30.58 36.87 -26.22
N GLU A 229 30.99 37.78 -25.33
CA GLU A 229 30.39 39.06 -24.96
C GLU A 229 30.10 39.99 -26.14
N GLU A 230 29.00 40.75 -26.07
CA GLU A 230 28.85 42.01 -26.80
C GLU A 230 28.75 43.17 -25.81
N LYS A 231 29.86 43.92 -25.72
CA LYS A 231 29.89 45.34 -25.37
C LYS A 231 29.68 46.15 -26.65
N ALA A 232 28.65 46.97 -26.70
CA ALA A 232 28.66 48.38 -27.13
C ALA A 232 27.25 48.97 -26.96
#